data_AF-A0A2V2GS61-F1
#
_entry.id   AF-A0A2V2GS61-F1
#
_cell.length_a   1.000
_cell.length_b   1.000
_cell.length_c   1.000
_cell.angle_alpha   90.00
_cell.angle_beta   90.00
_cell.angle_gamma   90.00
#
_symmetry.space_group_name_H-M   'P 1'
#
loop_
_entity.id
_entity.type
_entity.pdbx_description
1 polymer ?
#
loop_
_entity_poly.entity_id
_entity_poly.type
_entity_poly.pdbx_seq_one_letter_code
_entity_poly.pdbx_strand_id
1 'polypeptide(L)'
;MSAIFKPEPIKWEDIEGGLGADELERISNFVWEYCYSDEPKTYDGDEELSTDLVFFSEAWDKIDGNFDTVATMEQTTAVLSLIVGSFFNSWAREKIVEALTKSATKPQLVEILTHVTSAYCQYISLRARIEIDEMREKYLEMIAGHGEARP
;
A
#
# COMPACT_ATOMS: atom_id res chain seq x y z
N MET A 1 -17.04 36.83 -8.93
CA MET A 1 -15.58 36.71 -8.71
C MET A 1 -15.34 35.33 -8.14
N SER A 2 -14.87 34.38 -8.95
CA SER A 2 -14.51 33.05 -8.44
C SER A 2 -13.19 33.20 -7.70
N ALA A 3 -13.17 32.93 -6.40
CA ALA A 3 -11.90 32.76 -5.70
C ALA A 3 -11.17 31.60 -6.39
N ILE A 4 -9.98 31.86 -6.93
CA ILE A 4 -9.11 30.80 -7.43
C ILE A 4 -8.68 30.02 -6.20
N PHE A 5 -9.34 28.87 -5.95
CA PHE A 5 -8.91 27.91 -4.96
C PHE A 5 -7.54 27.41 -5.41
N LYS A 6 -6.49 27.86 -4.72
CA LYS A 6 -5.14 27.35 -4.91
C LYS A 6 -4.91 26.34 -3.80
N PRO A 7 -4.74 25.04 -4.14
CA PRO A 7 -4.44 24.03 -3.15
C PRO A 7 -3.21 24.39 -2.32
N GLU A 8 -3.26 24.11 -1.02
CA GLU A 8 -2.16 24.30 -0.08
C GLU A 8 -1.43 22.97 0.11
N PRO A 9 -0.14 22.86 -0.22
CA PRO A 9 0.56 21.58 -0.12
C PRO A 9 0.54 21.08 1.32
N ILE A 10 0.18 19.81 1.49
CA ILE A 10 0.24 19.10 2.76
C ILE A 10 1.70 18.87 3.16
N LYS A 11 2.00 18.91 4.46
CA LYS A 11 3.35 18.69 4.99
C LYS A 11 3.39 17.50 5.92
N TRP A 12 4.61 16.98 6.17
CA TRP A 12 4.83 15.89 7.12
C TRP A 12 4.37 16.22 8.54
N GLU A 13 4.45 17.48 8.97
CA GLU A 13 3.96 17.89 10.29
C GLU A 13 2.43 17.81 10.38
N ASP A 14 1.71 17.91 9.26
CA ASP A 14 0.25 17.82 9.23
C ASP A 14 -0.26 16.38 9.41
N ILE A 15 0.60 15.39 9.16
CA ILE A 15 0.31 13.95 9.22
C ILE A 15 0.92 13.24 10.43
N GLU A 16 1.61 13.99 11.30
CA GLU A 16 2.20 13.47 12.53
C GLU A 16 1.13 12.80 13.42
N GLY A 17 1.44 11.60 13.92
CA GLY A 17 0.53 10.80 14.75
C GLY A 17 -0.50 9.97 13.95
N GLY A 18 -0.45 10.01 12.61
CA GLY A 18 -1.36 9.28 11.73
C GLY A 18 -1.00 7.82 11.44
N LEU A 19 0.23 7.37 11.75
CA LEU A 19 0.80 6.05 11.44
C LEU A 19 0.92 5.71 9.94
N GLY A 20 0.51 6.59 9.03
CA GLY A 20 0.60 6.32 7.60
C GLY A 20 2.03 6.23 7.07
N ALA A 21 3.01 6.87 7.74
CA ALA A 21 4.41 6.79 7.33
C ALA A 21 4.97 5.37 7.53
N ASP A 22 4.66 4.76 8.67
CA ASP A 22 5.02 3.37 8.96
C ASP A 22 4.36 2.42 7.95
N GLU A 23 3.11 2.68 7.56
CA GLU A 23 2.42 1.86 6.57
C GLU A 23 2.97 2.06 5.16
N LEU A 24 3.32 3.29 4.79
CA LEU A 24 4.00 3.58 3.52
C LEU A 24 5.29 2.77 3.42
N GLU A 25 6.13 2.80 4.47
CA GLU A 25 7.37 2.03 4.53
C GLU A 25 7.13 0.52 4.40
N ARG A 26 6.08 -0.02 5.06
CA ARG A 26 5.71 -1.44 4.92
C ARG A 26 5.31 -1.82 3.51
N ILE A 27 4.60 -0.95 2.80
CA ILE A 27 4.21 -1.21 1.41
C ILE A 27 5.44 -1.12 0.51
N SER A 28 6.31 -0.12 0.69
CA SER A 28 7.55 0.00 -0.09
C SER A 28 8.47 -1.22 0.12
N ASN A 29 8.61 -1.70 1.36
CA ASN A 29 9.36 -2.92 1.65
C ASN A 29 8.74 -4.15 0.99
N PHE A 30 7.41 -4.27 1.00
CA PHE A 30 6.71 -5.35 0.31
C PHE A 30 6.94 -5.33 -1.21
N VAL A 31 6.86 -4.15 -1.83
CA VAL A 31 7.13 -3.97 -3.26
C VAL A 31 8.56 -4.40 -3.58
N TRP A 32 9.52 -3.99 -2.76
CA TRP A 32 10.91 -4.40 -2.95
C TRP A 32 11.05 -5.92 -2.80
N GLU A 33 10.58 -6.51 -1.71
CA GLU A 33 10.79 -7.92 -1.41
C GLU A 33 10.09 -8.88 -2.39
N TYR A 34 8.88 -8.55 -2.83
CA TYR A 34 8.04 -9.49 -3.57
C TYR A 34 7.77 -9.11 -5.03
N CYS A 35 7.82 -7.83 -5.39
CA CYS A 35 7.52 -7.39 -6.77
C CYS A 35 8.78 -7.24 -7.64
N TYR A 36 9.93 -6.93 -7.04
CA TYR A 36 11.21 -6.85 -7.72
C TYR A 36 12.14 -7.92 -7.16
N SER A 37 12.10 -9.13 -7.72
CA SER A 37 13.10 -10.16 -7.38
C SER A 37 14.02 -10.40 -8.57
N ASP A 38 15.32 -10.41 -8.32
CA ASP A 38 16.34 -10.79 -9.32
C ASP A 38 16.12 -12.24 -9.81
N GLU A 39 15.54 -13.09 -8.97
CA GLU A 39 15.07 -14.43 -9.30
C GLU A 39 13.54 -14.48 -9.18
N PRO A 40 12.79 -14.68 -10.29
CA PRO A 40 11.34 -14.71 -10.23
C PRO A 40 10.87 -15.80 -9.28
N LYS A 41 10.27 -15.41 -8.15
CA LYS A 41 9.65 -16.37 -7.24
C LYS A 41 8.39 -16.92 -7.93
N THR A 42 8.34 -18.24 -8.08
CA THR A 42 7.18 -18.95 -8.60
C THR A 42 6.28 -19.32 -7.43
N TYR A 43 4.99 -19.01 -7.55
CA TYR A 43 3.98 -19.36 -6.55
C TYR A 43 3.14 -20.52 -7.08
N ASP A 44 3.61 -21.75 -6.87
CA ASP A 44 3.00 -22.95 -7.46
C ASP A 44 1.55 -23.20 -6.95
N GLY A 45 1.13 -22.50 -5.90
CA GLY A 45 -0.24 -22.55 -5.37
C GLY A 45 -1.16 -21.49 -5.95
N ASP A 46 -0.60 -20.52 -6.67
CA ASP A 46 -1.29 -19.34 -7.18
C ASP A 46 -0.58 -18.82 -8.45
N GLU A 47 -0.95 -19.41 -9.59
CA GLU A 47 -0.34 -19.11 -10.90
C GLU A 47 -0.47 -17.63 -11.33
N GLU A 48 -1.44 -16.90 -10.76
CA GLU A 48 -1.69 -15.49 -11.07
C GLU A 48 -0.87 -14.54 -10.19
N LEU A 49 -0.37 -14.99 -9.04
CA LEU A 49 0.25 -14.14 -8.02
C LEU A 49 1.48 -13.38 -8.53
N SER A 50 2.37 -14.04 -9.28
CA SER A 50 3.53 -13.35 -9.86
C SER A 50 3.12 -12.21 -10.80
N THR A 51 2.05 -12.40 -11.58
CA THR A 51 1.55 -11.37 -12.50
C THR A 51 0.89 -10.22 -11.73
N ASP A 52 0.09 -10.53 -10.71
CA ASP A 52 -0.57 -9.51 -9.91
C ASP A 52 0.39 -8.67 -9.07
N LEU A 53 1.52 -9.25 -8.63
CA LEU A 53 2.60 -8.52 -7.95
C LEU A 53 3.24 -7.48 -8.87
N VAL A 54 3.48 -7.82 -10.15
CA VAL A 54 4.00 -6.87 -11.14
C VAL A 54 3.00 -5.76 -11.42
N PHE A 55 1.72 -6.08 -11.60
CA PHE A 55 0.69 -5.06 -11.81
C PHE A 55 0.54 -4.14 -10.58
N PHE A 56 0.69 -4.69 -9.38
CA PHE A 56 0.68 -3.89 -8.16
C PHE A 56 1.86 -2.91 -8.09
N SER A 57 3.09 -3.34 -8.38
CA SER A 57 4.24 -2.42 -8.35
C SER A 57 4.10 -1.28 -9.37
N GLU A 58 3.65 -1.59 -10.59
CA GLU A 58 3.40 -0.55 -11.61
C GLU A 58 2.30 0.44 -11.19
N ALA A 59 1.27 -0.03 -10.48
CA ALA A 59 0.22 0.84 -9.95
C ALA A 59 0.73 1.67 -8.76
N TRP A 60 1.53 1.08 -7.89
CA TRP A 60 2.10 1.74 -6.72
C TRP A 60 3.08 2.85 -7.11
N ASP A 61 3.92 2.63 -8.13
CA ASP A 61 4.87 3.64 -8.63
C ASP A 61 4.20 4.95 -9.10
N LYS A 62 2.97 4.85 -9.61
CA LYS A 62 2.15 6.01 -10.01
C LYS A 62 1.55 6.77 -8.82
N ILE A 63 1.47 6.13 -7.65
CA ILE A 63 0.92 6.66 -6.41
C ILE A 63 2.03 7.22 -5.50
N ASP A 64 3.19 6.57 -5.45
CA ASP A 64 4.31 6.92 -4.56
C ASP A 64 5.20 8.08 -5.08
N GLY A 65 4.80 8.71 -6.18
CA GLY A 65 5.44 9.93 -6.68
C GLY A 65 6.60 9.72 -7.66
N ASN A 66 6.86 8.49 -8.09
CA ASN A 66 7.97 8.16 -9.00
C ASN A 66 7.64 8.36 -10.49
N PHE A 67 6.36 8.36 -10.88
CA PHE A 67 5.87 8.52 -12.26
C PHE A 67 4.52 9.27 -12.30
N ASP A 68 4.08 9.79 -13.47
CA ASP A 68 2.79 10.46 -13.79
C ASP A 68 1.80 10.56 -12.59
N THR A 69 2.12 11.45 -11.64
CA THR A 69 1.78 11.26 -10.22
C THR A 69 0.31 11.51 -9.90
N VAL A 70 -0.38 10.49 -9.37
CA VAL A 70 -1.77 10.63 -8.87
C VAL A 70 -1.81 11.43 -7.56
N ALA A 71 -0.83 11.23 -6.69
CA ALA A 71 -0.73 11.85 -5.37
C ALA A 71 0.73 12.18 -5.05
N THR A 72 0.97 13.15 -4.18
CA THR A 72 2.30 13.30 -3.55
C THR A 72 2.47 12.26 -2.45
N MET A 73 3.72 12.00 -2.04
CA MET A 73 4.02 11.08 -0.95
C MET A 73 3.32 11.49 0.36
N GLU A 74 3.23 12.78 0.67
CA GLU A 74 2.49 13.28 1.84
C GLU A 74 0.98 13.05 1.72
N GLN A 75 0.41 13.19 0.52
CA GLN A 75 -1.01 12.90 0.28
C GLN A 75 -1.30 11.41 0.42
N THR A 76 -0.46 10.55 -0.16
CA THR A 76 -0.54 9.10 0.01
C THR A 76 -0.44 8.72 1.49
N THR A 77 0.53 9.28 2.21
CA THR A 77 0.73 9.05 3.64
C THR A 77 -0.46 9.53 4.48
N ALA A 78 -1.05 10.69 4.15
CA ALA A 78 -2.24 11.19 4.79
C ALA A 78 -3.41 10.21 4.62
N VAL A 79 -3.63 9.70 3.41
CA VAL A 79 -4.69 8.73 3.15
C VAL A 79 -4.43 7.41 3.88
N LEU A 80 -3.21 6.87 3.85
CA LEU A 80 -2.84 5.69 4.63
C LEU A 80 -3.07 5.89 6.12
N SER A 81 -2.76 7.08 6.64
CA SER A 81 -3.04 7.42 8.05
C SER A 81 -4.53 7.37 8.37
N LEU A 82 -5.37 7.83 7.44
CA LEU A 82 -6.83 7.75 7.60
C LEU A 82 -7.34 6.31 7.53
N ILE A 83 -6.71 5.45 6.72
CA ILE A 83 -7.05 4.03 6.61
C ILE A 83 -6.63 3.24 7.85
N VAL A 84 -5.38 3.40 8.29
CA VAL A 84 -4.75 2.53 9.31
C VAL A 84 -4.87 3.07 10.73
N GLY A 85 -4.69 4.39 10.92
CA GLY A 85 -4.43 4.96 12.25
C GLY A 85 -5.57 5.81 12.83
N SER A 86 -6.58 6.15 12.04
CA SER A 86 -7.56 7.14 12.47
C SER A 86 -8.73 6.55 13.27
N PHE A 87 -8.50 6.25 14.56
CA PHE A 87 -9.61 6.06 15.51
C PHE A 87 -10.55 7.26 15.39
N PHE A 88 -11.86 6.99 15.26
CA PHE A 88 -12.89 7.94 14.84
C PHE A 88 -12.94 9.27 15.60
N ASN A 89 -12.25 9.39 16.75
CA ASN A 89 -12.23 10.57 17.64
C ASN A 89 -10.80 11.11 17.97
N SER A 90 -9.79 10.94 17.12
CA SER A 90 -8.45 11.47 17.38
C SER A 90 -8.22 12.87 16.78
N TRP A 91 -7.56 13.76 17.54
CA TRP A 91 -7.16 15.10 17.06
C TRP A 91 -6.27 15.04 15.81
N ALA A 92 -5.41 14.02 15.71
CA ALA A 92 -4.58 13.77 14.52
C ALA A 92 -5.45 13.52 13.27
N ARG A 93 -6.54 12.76 13.37
CA ARG A 93 -7.47 12.53 12.25
C ARG A 93 -8.04 13.83 11.72
N GLU A 94 -8.55 14.69 12.60
CA GLU A 94 -9.16 15.96 12.20
C GLU A 94 -8.15 16.86 11.49
N LYS A 95 -6.94 16.95 12.04
CA LYS A 95 -5.82 17.68 11.43
C LYS A 95 -5.46 17.14 10.04
N ILE A 96 -5.36 15.82 9.89
CA ILE A 96 -5.04 15.16 8.61
C ILE A 96 -6.16 15.40 7.58
N VAL A 97 -7.43 15.26 7.96
CA VAL A 97 -8.56 15.53 7.06
C VAL A 97 -8.56 16.99 6.63
N GLU A 98 -8.34 17.93 7.55
CA GLU A 98 -8.27 19.35 7.23
C GLU A 98 -7.12 19.66 6.26
N ALA A 99 -5.92 19.16 6.52
CA ALA A 99 -4.76 19.37 5.66
C ALA A 99 -4.96 18.73 4.28
N LEU A 100 -5.46 17.50 4.23
CA LEU A 100 -5.72 16.80 2.97
C LEU A 100 -6.77 17.52 2.14
N THR A 101 -7.89 17.95 2.75
CA THR A 101 -8.96 18.67 2.01
C THR A 101 -8.53 20.02 1.44
N LYS A 102 -7.51 20.66 2.02
CA LYS A 102 -6.90 21.89 1.49
C LYS A 102 -5.86 21.62 0.39
N SER A 103 -5.31 20.40 0.32
CA SER A 103 -4.18 20.09 -0.57
C SER A 103 -4.53 19.69 -1.99
N ALA A 104 -5.82 19.52 -2.29
CA ALA A 104 -6.28 19.20 -3.63
C ALA A 104 -7.69 19.75 -3.91
N THR A 105 -8.04 19.86 -5.19
CA THR A 105 -9.43 20.12 -5.58
C THR A 105 -10.32 18.92 -5.26
N LYS A 106 -11.64 19.11 -5.16
CA LYS A 106 -12.57 18.01 -4.86
C LYS A 106 -12.44 16.80 -5.81
N PRO A 107 -12.33 16.98 -7.16
CA PRO A 107 -12.11 15.85 -8.06
C PRO A 107 -10.79 15.12 -7.78
N GLN A 108 -9.70 15.87 -7.61
CA GLN A 108 -8.39 15.29 -7.29
C GLN A 108 -8.40 14.53 -5.96
N LEU A 109 -9.10 15.02 -4.93
CA LEU A 109 -9.24 14.30 -3.67
C LEU A 109 -9.93 12.95 -3.84
N VAL A 110 -10.96 12.88 -4.69
CA VAL A 110 -11.65 11.63 -4.99
C VAL A 110 -10.71 10.66 -5.71
N GLU A 111 -9.92 11.14 -6.68
CA GLU A 111 -8.92 10.32 -7.38
C GLU A 111 -7.86 9.79 -6.41
N ILE A 112 -7.23 10.67 -5.63
CA ILE A 112 -6.21 10.30 -4.63
C ILE A 112 -6.75 9.26 -3.66
N LEU A 113 -7.92 9.50 -3.05
CA LEU A 113 -8.53 8.57 -2.10
C LEU A 113 -8.83 7.22 -2.76
N THR A 114 -9.37 7.24 -3.98
CA THR A 114 -9.74 6.02 -4.70
C THR A 114 -8.50 5.18 -5.03
N HIS A 115 -7.47 5.80 -5.59
CA HIS A 115 -6.25 5.11 -5.99
C HIS A 115 -5.48 4.55 -4.78
N VAL A 116 -5.25 5.38 -3.74
CA VAL A 116 -4.51 4.93 -2.55
C VAL A 116 -5.29 3.82 -1.81
N THR A 117 -6.60 3.97 -1.64
CA THR A 117 -7.41 2.93 -0.97
C THR A 117 -7.46 1.63 -1.78
N SER A 118 -7.58 1.72 -3.10
CA SER A 118 -7.61 0.52 -3.96
C SER A 118 -6.27 -0.20 -3.93
N ALA A 119 -5.16 0.54 -4.03
CA ALA A 119 -3.83 -0.02 -3.89
C ALA A 119 -3.63 -0.66 -2.51
N TYR A 120 -4.10 -0.01 -1.44
CA TYR A 120 -4.03 -0.58 -0.09
C TYR A 120 -4.79 -1.91 0.02
N CYS A 121 -6.01 -1.99 -0.51
CA CYS A 121 -6.78 -3.24 -0.53
C CYS A 121 -6.07 -4.35 -1.32
N GLN A 122 -5.47 -3.99 -2.46
CA GLN A 122 -4.71 -4.93 -3.28
C GLN A 122 -3.46 -5.43 -2.54
N TYR A 123 -2.71 -4.53 -1.88
CA TYR A 123 -1.59 -4.87 -1.01
C TYR A 123 -1.96 -5.90 0.05
N ILE A 124 -3.07 -5.68 0.78
CA ILE A 124 -3.54 -6.63 1.81
C ILE A 124 -3.90 -7.99 1.20
N SER A 125 -4.54 -8.01 0.04
CA SER A 125 -4.90 -9.24 -0.68
C SER A 125 -3.65 -10.02 -1.10
N LEU A 126 -2.66 -9.34 -1.70
CA LEU A 126 -1.42 -9.96 -2.17
C LEU A 126 -0.60 -10.53 -1.01
N ARG A 127 -0.49 -9.79 0.10
CA ARG A 127 0.16 -10.27 1.32
C ARG A 127 -0.47 -11.56 1.84
N ALA A 128 -1.79 -11.63 1.87
CA ALA A 128 -2.49 -12.83 2.33
C ALA A 128 -2.23 -14.03 1.39
N ARG A 129 -2.21 -13.80 0.07
CA ARG A 129 -1.92 -14.85 -0.92
C ARG A 129 -0.49 -15.39 -0.79
N ILE A 130 0.49 -14.50 -0.61
CA ILE A 130 1.88 -14.89 -0.33
C ILE A 130 1.96 -15.73 0.94
N GLU A 131 1.33 -15.30 2.04
CA GLU A 131 1.34 -16.04 3.30
C GLU A 131 0.75 -17.45 3.14
N ILE A 132 -0.35 -17.58 2.39
CA ILE A 132 -0.98 -18.88 2.11
C ILE A 132 -0.03 -19.79 1.32
N ASP A 133 0.63 -19.26 0.28
CA ASP A 133 1.54 -20.06 -0.56
C ASP A 133 2.79 -20.49 0.22
N GLU A 134 3.40 -19.59 0.99
CA GLU A 134 4.54 -19.93 1.85
C GLU A 134 4.19 -20.97 2.93
N MET A 135 2.96 -20.92 3.48
CA MET A 135 2.49 -21.93 4.41
C MET A 135 2.23 -23.28 3.73
N ARG A 136 1.79 -23.27 2.47
CA ARG A 136 1.63 -24.47 1.65
C ARG A 136 2.99 -25.11 1.36
N GLU A 137 3.98 -24.34 0.93
CA GLU A 137 5.35 -24.84 0.68
C GLU A 137 5.93 -25.50 1.93
N LYS A 138 5.90 -24.81 3.08
CA LYS A 138 6.36 -25.37 4.37
C LYS A 138 5.64 -26.67 4.72
N TYR A 139 4.34 -26.75 4.47
CA TYR A 139 3.58 -27.99 4.70
C TYR A 139 4.03 -29.13 3.78
N LEU A 140 4.27 -28.84 2.50
CA LEU A 140 4.76 -29.82 1.52
C LEU A 140 6.18 -30.32 1.87
N GLU A 141 7.06 -29.45 2.35
CA GLU A 141 8.39 -29.82 2.83
C GLU A 141 8.33 -30.74 4.07
N MET A 142 7.44 -30.44 5.03
CA MET A 142 7.26 -31.27 6.22
C MET A 142 6.80 -32.70 5.89
N ILE A 143 5.84 -32.85 4.96
CA ILE A 143 5.36 -34.18 4.56
C ILE A 143 6.41 -34.94 3.73
N ALA A 144 7.19 -34.24 2.89
CA ALA A 144 8.26 -34.85 2.10
C ALA A 144 9.40 -35.35 2.99
N GLY A 145 9.80 -34.56 4.00
CA GLY A 145 10.84 -34.93 4.97
C GLY A 145 10.46 -36.11 5.89
N HIS A 146 9.17 -36.40 6.07
CA HIS A 146 8.71 -37.61 6.77
C HIS A 146 8.64 -38.87 5.87
N GLY A 147 8.86 -38.73 4.56
CA GLY A 147 8.89 -39.84 3.60
C GLY A 147 10.21 -40.62 3.58
N GLU A 148 11.33 -39.99 3.93
CA GLU A 148 12.67 -40.60 3.89
C GLU A 148 13.06 -41.35 5.19
N ALA A 149 12.28 -41.19 6.26
CA ALA A 149 12.47 -41.89 7.53
C ALA A 149 11.49 -43.07 7.66
N ARG A 150 11.56 -44.04 6.75
CA ARG A 150 11.01 -45.39 7.02
C ARG A 150 12.11 -46.44 6.77
N PRO A 151 12.48 -47.23 7.80
CA PRO A 151 13.43 -48.32 7.66
C PRO A 151 12.89 -49.47 6.78
#